data_AF-A0A4Q3XLI7-F1
#
_entry.id   AF-A0A4Q3XLI7-F1
#
_cell.length_a   1.000
_cell.length_b   1.000
_cell.length_c   1.000
_cell.angle_alpha   90.00
_cell.angle_beta   90.00
_cell.angle_gamma   90.00
#
_symmetry.space_group_name_H-M   'P 1'
#
loop_
_entity.id
_entity.type
_entity.pdbx_description
1 polymer ?
#
loop_
_entity_poly.entity_id
_entity_poly.type
_entity_poly.pdbx_seq_one_letter_code
_entity_poly.pdbx_strand_id
1 'polypeptide(L)'
;MYSTYEKVDCSRPHDMEVSALVPNKEYANDLVKRNALRSYTCLTEAAKYTGGPGYGTRFLSQGISASKDPKSAERIACVVMLYNETDTGIEKVSRSVKNAVKTDGFEKYQLCTSLPPSGDKVKMVPCSQPHVAESIGGFITGKFGDAYPGLDKHNANMLKQCRPYAQRYLGAQRRDIVASQNSSPASGWKRGQPITACFVETVGGVKVTKSMKGIGNKPLGSLK
;
A
#
# COMPACT_ATOMS: atom_id res chain seq x y z
N MET A 1 9.93 12.54 -20.90
CA MET A 1 8.89 13.58 -20.88
C MET A 1 8.93 14.22 -19.49
N TYR A 2 9.35 15.48 -19.37
CA TYR A 2 9.52 16.14 -18.06
C TYR A 2 8.16 16.65 -17.58
N SER A 3 7.43 15.86 -16.81
CA SER A 3 6.19 16.36 -16.19
C SER A 3 6.54 17.49 -15.21
N THR A 4 6.02 18.69 -15.49
CA THR A 4 5.99 19.83 -14.56
C THR A 4 4.82 19.65 -13.60
N TYR A 5 5.01 19.98 -12.33
CA TYR A 5 3.91 19.96 -11.36
C TYR A 5 3.17 21.30 -11.43
N GLU A 6 1.86 21.25 -11.73
CA GLU A 6 0.96 22.38 -11.58
C GLU A 6 0.20 22.25 -10.27
N LYS A 7 0.18 23.32 -9.47
CA LYS A 7 -0.59 23.36 -8.24
C LYS A 7 -2.03 23.76 -8.56
N VAL A 8 -2.99 22.95 -8.11
CA VAL A 8 -4.42 23.25 -8.21
C VAL A 8 -5.09 23.12 -6.84
N ASP A 9 -6.29 23.66 -6.70
CA ASP A 9 -7.14 23.42 -5.54
C ASP A 9 -7.63 21.97 -5.51
N CYS A 10 -7.82 21.39 -4.31
CA CYS A 10 -8.26 20.00 -4.17
C CYS A 10 -9.67 19.73 -4.72
N SER A 11 -10.50 20.77 -4.90
CA SER A 11 -11.80 20.67 -5.56
C SER A 11 -11.72 20.55 -7.09
N ARG A 12 -10.54 20.83 -7.67
CA ARG A 12 -10.29 20.66 -9.10
C ARG A 12 -9.69 19.28 -9.38
N PRO A 13 -9.88 18.70 -10.58
CA PRO A 13 -9.25 17.43 -10.95
C PRO A 13 -7.72 17.48 -10.78
N HIS A 14 -7.15 16.53 -10.05
CA HIS A 14 -5.71 16.40 -9.80
C HIS A 14 -5.28 14.94 -9.63
N ASP A 15 -4.00 14.67 -9.88
CA ASP A 15 -3.44 13.31 -9.82
C ASP A 15 -2.80 13.00 -8.44
N MET A 16 -2.40 14.04 -7.70
CA MET A 16 -1.66 13.88 -6.45
C MET A 16 -1.99 15.00 -5.47
N GLU A 17 -1.99 14.68 -4.18
CA GLU A 17 -2.10 15.67 -3.10
C GLU A 17 -0.80 15.73 -2.30
N VAL A 18 -0.38 16.94 -1.92
CA VAL A 18 0.70 17.12 -0.94
C VAL A 18 0.20 16.64 0.41
N SER A 19 0.70 15.49 0.87
CA SER A 19 0.28 14.86 2.12
C SER A 19 1.05 15.38 3.34
N ALA A 20 2.31 15.78 3.14
CA ALA A 20 3.15 16.35 4.20
C ALA A 20 4.31 17.18 3.64
N LEU A 21 4.75 18.15 4.45
CA LEU A 21 6.02 18.84 4.31
C LEU A 21 6.80 18.64 5.61
N VAL A 22 7.79 17.76 5.61
CA VAL A 22 8.53 17.37 6.81
C VAL A 22 9.88 18.07 6.85
N PRO A 23 10.12 19.02 7.77
CA PRO A 23 11.46 19.58 7.97
C PRO A 23 12.45 18.48 8.32
N ASN A 24 13.49 18.32 7.50
CA ASN A 24 14.51 17.30 7.71
C ASN A 24 15.73 17.65 6.84
N LYS A 25 16.91 17.73 7.46
CA LYS A 25 18.18 18.05 6.77
C LYS A 25 19.14 16.86 6.66
N GLU A 26 18.73 15.69 7.14
CA GLU A 26 19.59 14.51 7.17
C GLU A 26 19.92 14.03 5.75
N TYR A 27 21.16 13.60 5.57
CA TYR A 27 21.69 13.09 4.29
C TYR A 27 21.55 14.07 3.12
N ALA A 28 21.46 15.38 3.34
CA ALA A 28 21.31 16.36 2.26
C ALA A 28 22.38 16.23 1.15
N ASN A 29 23.59 15.81 1.52
CA ASN A 29 24.73 15.60 0.61
C ASN A 29 24.89 14.14 0.11
N ASP A 30 24.05 13.20 0.56
CA ASP A 30 24.03 11.80 0.11
C ASP A 30 22.68 11.52 -0.55
N LEU A 31 22.63 11.71 -1.88
CA LEU A 31 21.38 11.63 -2.63
C LEU A 31 20.72 10.24 -2.56
N VAL A 32 21.52 9.17 -2.42
CA VAL A 32 21.00 7.80 -2.33
C VAL A 32 20.31 7.58 -0.98
N LYS A 33 20.98 7.90 0.13
CA LYS A 33 20.38 7.81 1.47
C LYS A 33 19.23 8.79 1.63
N ARG A 34 19.35 10.01 1.09
CA ARG A 34 18.28 11.01 1.09
C ARG A 34 17.03 10.51 0.38
N ASN A 35 17.20 9.84 -0.76
CA ASN A 35 16.06 9.32 -1.49
C ASN A 35 15.39 8.16 -0.74
N ALA A 36 16.16 7.27 -0.11
CA ALA A 36 15.61 6.23 0.74
C ALA A 36 14.87 6.83 1.95
N LEU A 37 15.44 7.84 2.61
CA LEU A 37 14.81 8.54 3.74
C LEU A 37 13.52 9.24 3.31
N ARG A 38 13.51 9.84 2.11
CA ARG A 38 12.32 10.43 1.50
C ARG A 38 11.21 9.41 1.32
N SER A 39 11.50 8.25 0.72
CA SER A 39 10.53 7.17 0.56
C SER A 39 9.96 6.69 1.89
N TYR A 40 10.82 6.46 2.88
CA TYR A 40 10.40 6.02 4.22
C TYR A 40 9.48 7.04 4.90
N THR A 41 9.89 8.32 4.89
CA THR A 41 9.13 9.43 5.46
C THR A 41 7.75 9.53 4.80
N CYS A 42 7.69 9.48 3.47
CA CYS A 42 6.42 9.67 2.76
C CYS A 42 5.46 8.50 2.92
N LEU A 43 5.95 7.26 2.96
CA LEU A 43 5.12 6.10 3.34
C LEU A 43 4.51 6.26 4.74
N THR A 44 5.28 6.79 5.69
CA THR A 44 4.82 7.03 7.07
C THR A 44 3.74 8.11 7.12
N GLU A 45 3.96 9.24 6.44
CA GLU A 45 3.02 10.37 6.45
C GLU A 45 1.75 10.10 5.65
N ALA A 46 1.81 9.29 4.60
CA ALA A 46 0.64 8.94 3.80
C ALA A 46 -0.42 8.19 4.61
N ALA A 47 -0.01 7.27 5.50
CA ALA A 47 -0.91 6.58 6.42
C ALA A 47 -1.73 7.57 7.26
N LYS A 48 -1.03 8.56 7.83
CA LYS A 48 -1.63 9.61 8.67
C LYS A 48 -2.57 10.49 7.84
N TYR A 49 -2.17 10.84 6.62
CA TYR A 49 -2.94 11.72 5.75
C TYR A 49 -4.24 11.06 5.27
N THR A 50 -4.20 9.82 4.78
CA THR A 50 -5.38 9.13 4.24
C THR A 50 -6.26 8.52 5.34
N GLY A 51 -5.79 8.49 6.58
CA GLY A 51 -6.51 7.94 7.73
C GLY A 51 -6.62 6.42 7.68
N GLY A 52 -5.70 5.74 7.00
CA GLY A 52 -5.69 4.30 6.77
C GLY A 52 -4.31 3.69 7.03
N PRO A 53 -4.15 2.37 6.79
CA PRO A 53 -2.82 1.77 6.82
C PRO A 53 -1.94 2.41 5.75
N GLY A 54 -0.64 2.60 6.04
CA GLY A 54 0.32 3.19 5.10
C GLY A 54 0.60 2.34 3.86
N TYR A 55 0.05 1.13 3.82
CA TYR A 55 0.15 0.20 2.69
C TYR A 55 -1.03 -0.79 2.67
N GLY A 56 -1.18 -1.54 1.58
CA GLY A 56 -2.31 -2.47 1.41
C GLY A 56 -3.61 -1.81 0.93
N THR A 57 -3.55 -0.55 0.52
CA THR A 57 -4.63 0.15 -0.21
C THR A 57 -4.11 0.63 -1.57
N ARG A 58 -5.00 1.11 -2.44
CA ARG A 58 -4.68 1.78 -3.71
C ARG A 58 -4.01 3.15 -3.53
N PHE A 59 -3.92 3.67 -2.31
CA PHE A 59 -3.14 4.87 -2.04
C PHE A 59 -1.65 4.52 -1.97
N LEU A 60 -0.87 5.16 -2.84
CA LEU A 60 0.58 5.09 -2.82
C LEU A 60 1.17 6.47 -2.57
N SER A 61 2.33 6.48 -1.91
CA SER A 61 3.03 7.71 -1.60
C SER A 61 4.43 7.73 -2.19
N GLN A 62 4.82 8.92 -2.61
CA GLN A 62 6.15 9.24 -3.08
C GLN A 62 6.56 10.60 -2.54
N GLY A 63 7.86 10.85 -2.47
CA GLY A 63 8.35 12.20 -2.23
C GLY A 63 8.65 12.91 -3.55
N ILE A 64 8.48 14.22 -3.56
CA ILE A 64 8.92 15.06 -4.67
C ILE A 64 10.45 14.96 -4.77
N SER A 65 10.95 14.72 -5.99
CA SER A 65 12.38 14.55 -6.22
C SER A 65 13.16 15.83 -5.93
N ALA A 66 14.45 15.69 -5.62
CA ALA A 66 15.31 16.83 -5.33
C ALA A 66 15.39 17.84 -6.50
N SER A 67 15.33 17.34 -7.75
CA SER A 67 15.30 18.17 -8.95
C SER A 67 14.02 18.97 -9.14
N LYS A 68 12.97 18.69 -8.36
CA LYS A 68 11.65 19.33 -8.47
C LYS A 68 11.24 20.10 -7.20
N ASP A 69 11.86 19.83 -6.06
CA ASP A 69 11.70 20.64 -4.84
C ASP A 69 12.98 21.44 -4.56
N PRO A 70 12.98 22.77 -4.77
CA PRO A 70 14.14 23.62 -4.50
C PRO A 70 14.52 23.65 -3.01
N LYS A 71 13.63 23.21 -2.11
CA LYS A 71 13.89 23.09 -0.66
C LYS A 71 14.20 21.65 -0.23
N SER A 72 14.51 20.75 -1.17
CA SER A 72 14.71 19.32 -0.87
C SER A 72 15.86 19.00 0.08
N ALA A 73 16.80 19.92 0.27
CA ALA A 73 17.87 19.84 1.28
C ALA A 73 17.40 20.20 2.70
N GLU A 74 16.29 20.93 2.82
CA GLU A 74 15.75 21.44 4.10
C GLU A 74 14.51 20.66 4.56
N ARG A 75 13.78 20.07 3.62
CA ARG A 75 12.55 19.33 3.87
C ARG A 75 12.37 18.14 2.94
N ILE A 76 11.46 17.26 3.32
CA ILE A 76 10.90 16.21 2.48
C ILE A 76 9.45 16.59 2.18
N ALA A 77 9.15 16.84 0.91
CA ALA A 77 7.78 17.04 0.44
C ALA A 77 7.19 15.71 -0.03
N CYS A 78 6.11 15.27 0.60
CA CYS A 78 5.43 14.03 0.32
C CYS A 78 4.13 14.27 -0.42
N VAL A 79 3.84 13.39 -1.37
CA VAL A 79 2.56 13.35 -2.06
C VAL A 79 1.92 11.97 -1.93
N VAL A 80 0.60 11.94 -2.03
CA VAL A 80 -0.19 10.71 -2.12
C VAL A 80 -0.97 10.71 -3.43
N MET A 81 -1.14 9.52 -3.99
CA MET A 81 -1.80 9.28 -5.27
C MET A 81 -2.74 8.10 -5.11
N LEU A 82 -3.89 8.14 -5.78
CA LEU A 82 -4.80 7.01 -5.86
C LEU A 82 -4.52 6.26 -7.16
N TYR A 83 -4.16 4.99 -7.09
CA TYR A 83 -4.01 4.15 -8.27
C TYR A 83 -5.36 3.59 -8.73
N ASN A 84 -5.49 3.39 -10.03
CA ASN A 84 -6.64 2.68 -10.58
C ASN A 84 -6.64 1.21 -10.12
N GLU A 85 -7.78 0.53 -10.26
CA GLU A 85 -8.00 -0.82 -9.74
C GLU A 85 -7.12 -1.91 -10.38
N THR A 86 -6.40 -1.58 -11.45
CA THR A 86 -5.53 -2.50 -12.20
C THR A 86 -4.04 -2.17 -12.07
N ASP A 87 -3.68 -1.15 -11.30
CA ASP A 87 -2.30 -0.65 -11.16
C ASP A 87 -1.66 -0.21 -12.50
N THR A 88 -2.48 0.21 -13.46
CA THR A 88 -1.99 0.65 -14.78
C THR A 88 -1.77 2.17 -14.87
N GLY A 89 -2.14 2.90 -13.82
CA GLY A 89 -2.04 4.35 -13.76
C GLY A 89 -2.71 4.95 -12.53
N ILE A 90 -2.65 6.28 -12.45
CA ILE A 90 -3.20 7.08 -11.37
C ILE A 90 -4.62 7.53 -11.74
N GLU A 91 -5.53 7.47 -10.77
CA GLU A 91 -6.89 7.98 -10.86
C GLU A 91 -6.93 9.48 -10.57
N LYS A 92 -7.60 10.25 -11.43
CA LYS A 92 -7.86 11.67 -11.16
C LYS A 92 -8.93 11.81 -10.09
N VAL A 93 -8.64 12.58 -9.05
CA VAL A 93 -9.59 12.91 -7.99
C VAL A 93 -9.96 14.39 -8.08
N SER A 94 -11.21 14.72 -7.70
CA SER A 94 -11.72 16.10 -7.68
C SER A 94 -12.17 16.53 -6.28
N ARG A 95 -11.60 15.88 -5.25
CA ARG A 95 -11.78 16.18 -3.83
C ARG A 95 -10.53 15.78 -3.08
N SER A 96 -10.35 16.32 -1.88
CA SER A 96 -9.25 15.86 -1.02
C SER A 96 -9.42 14.39 -0.59
N VAL A 97 -8.32 13.65 -0.61
CA VAL A 97 -8.20 12.27 -0.11
C VAL A 97 -7.74 12.21 1.35
N LYS A 98 -7.64 13.35 2.03
CA LYS A 98 -7.38 13.40 3.47
C LYS A 98 -8.47 12.64 4.23
N ASN A 99 -8.06 11.70 5.08
CA ASN A 99 -8.92 10.79 5.83
C ASN A 99 -9.85 9.93 4.96
N ALA A 100 -9.61 9.80 3.66
CA ALA A 100 -10.50 9.08 2.76
C ALA A 100 -10.74 7.62 3.17
N VAL A 101 -9.73 6.91 3.69
CA VAL A 101 -9.88 5.53 4.16
C VAL A 101 -10.77 5.46 5.41
N LYS A 102 -10.61 6.42 6.32
CA LYS A 102 -11.44 6.50 7.54
C LYS A 102 -12.89 6.84 7.22
N THR A 103 -13.12 7.77 6.29
CA THR A 103 -14.45 8.27 5.95
C THR A 103 -15.21 7.32 5.04
N ASP A 104 -14.55 6.78 4.01
CA ASP A 104 -15.23 5.99 2.98
C ASP A 104 -15.15 4.47 3.22
N GLY A 105 -14.32 4.04 4.18
CA GLY A 105 -14.03 2.63 4.46
C GLY A 105 -12.84 2.09 3.65
N PHE A 106 -12.17 1.09 4.22
CA PHE A 106 -10.98 0.46 3.63
C PHE A 106 -11.31 -0.25 2.31
N GLU A 107 -12.48 -0.89 2.23
CA GLU A 107 -12.90 -1.73 1.10
C GLU A 107 -12.95 -0.96 -0.22
N LYS A 108 -13.28 0.33 -0.18
CA LYS A 108 -13.29 1.21 -1.37
C LYS A 108 -11.91 1.35 -2.02
N TYR A 109 -10.85 1.22 -1.23
CA TYR A 109 -9.46 1.38 -1.65
C TYR A 109 -8.69 0.05 -1.57
N GLN A 110 -9.38 -1.06 -1.39
CA GLN A 110 -8.78 -2.38 -1.26
C GLN A 110 -8.09 -2.81 -2.56
N LEU A 111 -7.08 -3.65 -2.42
CA LEU A 111 -6.37 -4.29 -3.53
C LEU A 111 -6.91 -5.70 -3.67
N CYS A 112 -7.28 -6.09 -4.89
CA CYS A 112 -7.63 -7.48 -5.21
C CYS A 112 -6.70 -8.00 -6.30
N THR A 113 -6.31 -9.27 -6.22
CA THR A 113 -5.33 -9.85 -7.15
C THR A 113 -5.86 -11.11 -7.80
N SER A 114 -5.60 -11.24 -9.10
CA SER A 114 -5.97 -12.42 -9.91
C SER A 114 -4.97 -13.58 -9.81
N LEU A 115 -3.83 -13.32 -9.17
CA LEU A 115 -2.76 -14.27 -8.84
C LEU A 115 -2.41 -14.15 -7.35
N PRO A 116 -1.89 -15.22 -6.71
CA PRO A 116 -1.42 -15.19 -5.34
C PRO A 116 -0.49 -14.01 -5.04
N PRO A 117 -0.79 -13.17 -4.03
CA PRO A 117 0.06 -12.05 -3.64
C PRO A 117 1.40 -12.51 -3.07
N SER A 118 1.51 -13.76 -2.60
CA SER A 118 2.78 -14.35 -2.14
C SER A 118 3.68 -14.86 -3.27
N GLY A 119 3.22 -14.85 -4.53
CA GLY A 119 4.00 -15.27 -5.68
C GLY A 119 4.84 -14.15 -6.32
N ASP A 120 5.66 -14.51 -7.31
CA ASP A 120 6.57 -13.57 -8.01
C ASP A 120 5.86 -12.59 -8.95
N LYS A 121 4.58 -12.84 -9.27
CA LYS A 121 3.76 -12.03 -10.18
C LYS A 121 2.46 -11.66 -9.49
N VAL A 122 2.37 -10.42 -9.06
CA VAL A 122 1.12 -9.84 -8.58
C VAL A 122 0.43 -9.19 -9.76
N LYS A 123 -0.86 -9.50 -9.95
CA LYS A 123 -1.70 -8.84 -10.96
C LYS A 123 -2.97 -8.31 -10.30
N MET A 124 -3.03 -7.00 -10.12
CA MET A 124 -4.19 -6.32 -9.57
C MET A 124 -5.37 -6.36 -10.54
N VAL A 125 -6.56 -6.53 -9.98
CA VAL A 125 -7.85 -6.51 -10.68
C VAL A 125 -8.89 -5.83 -9.79
N PRO A 126 -9.98 -5.27 -10.36
CA PRO A 126 -11.13 -4.86 -9.57
C PRO A 126 -11.64 -6.00 -8.69
N CYS A 127 -12.05 -5.69 -7.46
CA CYS A 127 -12.58 -6.70 -6.53
C CYS A 127 -13.93 -7.30 -6.99
N SER A 128 -14.61 -6.66 -7.94
CA SER A 128 -15.80 -7.20 -8.61
C SER A 128 -15.47 -8.19 -9.74
N GLN A 129 -14.20 -8.30 -10.13
CA GLN A 129 -13.72 -9.23 -11.14
C GLN A 129 -13.15 -10.51 -10.49
N PRO A 130 -13.02 -11.62 -11.25
CA PRO A 130 -12.46 -12.85 -10.72
C PRO A 130 -11.07 -12.65 -10.11
N HIS A 131 -10.96 -12.83 -8.78
CA HIS A 131 -9.74 -12.65 -8.00
C HIS A 131 -9.54 -13.81 -7.01
N VAL A 132 -8.33 -13.96 -6.50
CA VAL A 132 -7.93 -15.02 -5.55
C VAL A 132 -7.50 -14.46 -4.20
N ALA A 133 -7.22 -13.17 -4.10
CA ALA A 133 -6.84 -12.54 -2.85
C ALA A 133 -7.35 -11.11 -2.74
N GLU A 134 -7.51 -10.68 -1.49
CA GLU A 134 -7.99 -9.35 -1.10
C GLU A 134 -7.08 -8.79 0.00
N SER A 135 -6.62 -7.54 -0.14
CA SER A 135 -5.80 -6.91 0.89
C SER A 135 -6.63 -6.66 2.13
N ILE A 136 -6.04 -6.75 3.31
CA ILE A 136 -6.73 -6.59 4.60
C ILE A 136 -6.00 -5.61 5.52
N GLY A 137 -5.04 -4.88 4.96
CA GLY A 137 -4.21 -3.90 5.63
C GLY A 137 -2.75 -3.99 5.21
N GLY A 138 -1.92 -3.22 5.90
CA GLY A 138 -0.49 -3.17 5.66
C GLY A 138 0.17 -2.22 6.65
N PHE A 139 1.49 -2.32 6.78
CA PHE A 139 2.25 -1.53 7.75
C PHE A 139 3.73 -1.48 7.40
N ILE A 140 4.41 -0.53 8.03
CA ILE A 140 5.87 -0.41 8.02
C ILE A 140 6.45 -1.47 8.97
N THR A 141 7.48 -2.18 8.52
CA THR A 141 7.97 -3.42 9.12
C THR A 141 9.37 -3.30 9.73
N GLY A 142 10.00 -2.13 9.57
CA GLY A 142 11.32 -1.80 10.13
C GLY A 142 11.52 -0.28 10.15
N LYS A 143 12.52 0.19 10.89
CA LYS A 143 12.90 1.61 10.92
C LYS A 143 13.77 1.96 9.72
N PHE A 144 13.89 3.26 9.44
CA PHE A 144 14.85 3.72 8.44
C PHE A 144 16.28 3.33 8.85
N GLY A 145 17.01 2.72 7.91
CA GLY A 145 18.40 2.28 8.12
C GLY A 145 18.55 0.90 8.77
N ASP A 146 17.47 0.25 9.19
CA ASP A 146 17.53 -1.12 9.72
C ASP A 146 18.05 -2.09 8.66
N ALA A 147 18.84 -3.07 9.10
CA ALA A 147 19.30 -4.16 8.24
C ALA A 147 18.12 -5.04 7.82
N TYR A 148 18.11 -5.45 6.54
CA TYR A 148 17.10 -6.38 6.05
C TYR A 148 17.22 -7.73 6.76
N PRO A 149 16.16 -8.24 7.42
CA PRO A 149 16.25 -9.45 8.25
C PRO A 149 16.37 -10.77 7.46
N GLY A 150 16.44 -10.71 6.13
CA GLY A 150 16.40 -11.88 5.24
C GLY A 150 14.98 -12.27 4.85
N LEU A 151 14.81 -12.81 3.63
CA LEU A 151 13.48 -13.01 3.02
C LEU A 151 12.59 -13.94 3.84
N ASP A 152 13.07 -15.14 4.17
CA ASP A 152 12.24 -16.15 4.85
C ASP A 152 11.83 -15.70 6.24
N LYS A 153 12.78 -15.18 7.02
CA LYS A 153 12.53 -14.64 8.36
C LYS A 153 11.56 -13.47 8.31
N HIS A 154 11.72 -12.58 7.33
CA HIS A 154 10.83 -11.44 7.15
C HIS A 154 9.40 -11.88 6.84
N ASN A 155 9.24 -12.71 5.82
CA ASN A 155 7.95 -13.21 5.35
C ASN A 155 7.22 -14.00 6.44
N ALA A 156 7.92 -14.87 7.17
CA ALA A 156 7.35 -15.63 8.27
C ALA A 156 6.84 -14.72 9.41
N ASN A 157 7.61 -13.69 9.76
CA ASN A 157 7.20 -12.72 10.79
C ASN A 157 5.99 -11.88 10.33
N MET A 158 5.99 -11.41 9.09
CA MET A 158 4.88 -10.62 8.55
C MET A 158 3.60 -11.46 8.44
N LEU A 159 3.70 -12.71 7.99
CA LEU A 159 2.57 -13.63 7.96
C LEU A 159 1.97 -13.84 9.36
N LYS A 160 2.81 -13.99 10.39
CA LYS A 160 2.33 -14.10 11.79
C LYS A 160 1.52 -12.85 12.20
N GLN A 161 1.97 -11.66 11.79
CA GLN A 161 1.29 -10.41 12.08
C GLN A 161 0.03 -10.19 11.24
N CYS A 162 -0.03 -10.73 10.01
CA CYS A 162 -1.21 -10.63 9.15
C CYS A 162 -2.37 -11.58 9.56
N ARG A 163 -2.08 -12.69 10.24
CA ARG A 163 -3.11 -13.67 10.65
C ARG A 163 -4.27 -13.07 11.47
N PRO A 164 -4.05 -12.21 12.48
CA PRO A 164 -5.15 -11.55 13.19
C PRO A 164 -6.03 -10.67 12.30
N TYR A 165 -5.45 -10.01 11.28
CA TYR A 165 -6.21 -9.21 10.31
C TYR A 165 -7.12 -10.13 9.49
N ALA A 166 -6.60 -11.27 9.04
CA ALA A 166 -7.36 -12.23 8.24
C ALA A 166 -8.52 -12.81 9.04
N GLN A 167 -8.28 -13.21 10.29
CA GLN A 167 -9.33 -13.73 11.16
C GLN A 167 -10.45 -12.70 11.39
N ARG A 168 -10.10 -11.43 11.64
CA ARG A 168 -11.08 -10.34 11.79
C ARG A 168 -11.85 -10.08 10.50
N TYR A 169 -11.14 -10.09 9.36
CA TYR A 169 -11.72 -9.82 8.06
C TYR A 169 -12.72 -10.89 7.63
N LEU A 170 -12.38 -12.17 7.80
CA LEU A 170 -13.23 -13.30 7.42
C LEU A 170 -14.36 -13.55 8.42
N GLY A 171 -14.17 -13.22 9.70
CA GLY A 171 -15.12 -13.50 10.78
C GLY A 171 -15.14 -14.96 11.25
N ALA A 172 -14.26 -15.82 10.71
CA ALA A 172 -14.09 -17.21 11.14
C ALA A 172 -12.70 -17.74 10.74
N GLN A 173 -12.27 -18.84 11.38
CA GLN A 173 -11.11 -19.61 10.90
C GLN A 173 -11.54 -20.57 9.79
N ARG A 174 -10.72 -20.69 8.75
CA ARG A 174 -11.03 -21.45 7.54
C ARG A 174 -9.81 -22.20 7.03
N ARG A 175 -10.06 -23.21 6.18
CA ARG A 175 -9.01 -23.98 5.49
C ARG A 175 -8.91 -23.67 4.00
N ASP A 176 -9.96 -23.10 3.42
CA ASP A 176 -10.08 -22.75 2.00
C ASP A 176 -9.73 -21.28 1.71
N ILE A 177 -9.58 -20.46 2.75
CA ILE A 177 -9.07 -19.09 2.70
C ILE A 177 -8.04 -18.92 3.81
N VAL A 178 -6.83 -18.47 3.47
CA VAL A 178 -5.69 -18.34 4.38
C VAL A 178 -5.17 -16.90 4.41
N ALA A 179 -4.47 -16.55 5.49
CA ALA A 179 -3.72 -15.30 5.51
C ALA A 179 -2.49 -15.44 4.59
N SER A 180 -2.18 -14.37 3.86
CA SER A 180 -0.92 -14.24 3.14
C SER A 180 -0.39 -12.81 3.26
N GLN A 181 0.80 -12.58 2.72
CA GLN A 181 1.50 -11.31 2.82
C GLN A 181 2.31 -11.06 1.54
N ASN A 182 2.49 -9.78 1.20
CA ASN A 182 3.45 -9.32 0.21
C ASN A 182 4.35 -8.26 0.87
N SER A 183 5.57 -8.68 1.20
CA SER A 183 6.56 -7.84 1.87
C SER A 183 7.64 -7.39 0.92
N SER A 184 8.17 -6.20 1.18
CA SER A 184 9.28 -5.68 0.41
C SER A 184 10.53 -6.57 0.52
N PRO A 185 11.15 -6.95 -0.61
CA PRO A 185 12.40 -7.68 -0.60
C PRO A 185 13.56 -6.75 -0.20
N ALA A 186 14.78 -7.29 -0.14
CA ALA A 186 16.00 -6.53 0.17
C ALA A 186 16.15 -5.24 -0.68
N SER A 187 15.73 -5.27 -1.94
CA SER A 187 15.80 -4.09 -2.82
C SER A 187 14.82 -2.99 -2.41
N GLY A 188 13.63 -3.33 -1.91
CA GLY A 188 12.68 -2.36 -1.36
C GLY A 188 13.19 -1.74 -0.06
N TRP A 189 13.78 -2.55 0.82
CA TRP A 189 14.42 -2.07 2.05
C TRP A 189 15.55 -1.07 1.78
N LYS A 190 16.42 -1.37 0.81
CA LYS A 190 17.48 -0.44 0.37
C LYS A 190 16.93 0.90 -0.15
N ARG A 191 15.72 0.91 -0.68
CA ARG A 191 15.01 2.13 -1.14
C ARG A 191 14.19 2.81 -0.03
N GLY A 192 14.33 2.38 1.23
CA GLY A 192 13.56 2.95 2.34
C GLY A 192 12.08 2.55 2.31
N GLN A 193 11.76 1.38 1.78
CA GLN A 193 10.40 0.83 1.74
C GLN A 193 10.31 -0.48 2.56
N PRO A 194 10.58 -0.47 3.89
CA PRO A 194 10.35 -1.64 4.72
C PRO A 194 8.85 -1.77 5.02
N ILE A 195 8.08 -2.29 4.06
CA ILE A 195 6.61 -2.37 4.14
C ILE A 195 6.11 -3.78 3.83
N THR A 196 4.93 -4.09 4.36
CA THR A 196 4.15 -5.29 4.02
C THR A 196 2.70 -4.92 3.74
N ALA A 197 2.08 -5.59 2.77
CA ALA A 197 0.63 -5.69 2.65
C ALA A 197 0.20 -7.06 3.15
N CYS A 198 -0.89 -7.09 3.92
CA CYS A 198 -1.54 -8.32 4.38
C CYS A 198 -2.70 -8.64 3.44
N PHE A 199 -2.93 -9.93 3.19
CA PHE A 199 -4.02 -10.41 2.35
C PHE A 199 -4.75 -11.60 3.00
N VAL A 200 -5.99 -11.81 2.58
CA VAL A 200 -6.61 -13.13 2.58
C VAL A 200 -6.54 -13.71 1.17
N GLU A 201 -6.29 -15.00 1.06
CA GLU A 201 -6.06 -15.68 -0.22
C GLU A 201 -6.76 -17.04 -0.25
N THR A 202 -7.38 -17.37 -1.37
CA THR A 202 -8.03 -18.67 -1.57
C THR A 202 -7.00 -19.78 -1.80
N VAL A 203 -7.19 -20.90 -1.11
CA VAL A 203 -6.33 -22.07 -1.30
C VAL A 203 -6.58 -22.69 -2.66
N GLY A 204 -5.52 -23.04 -3.38
CA GLY A 204 -5.58 -23.61 -4.73
C GLY A 204 -5.95 -22.61 -5.82
N GLY A 205 -5.98 -21.30 -5.53
CA GLY A 205 -6.26 -20.26 -6.54
C GLY A 205 -7.71 -20.25 -7.02
N VAL A 206 -8.65 -20.69 -6.19
CA VAL A 206 -10.08 -20.64 -6.50
C VAL A 206 -10.52 -19.19 -6.63
N LYS A 207 -11.05 -18.82 -7.81
CA LYS A 207 -11.48 -17.46 -8.06
C LYS A 207 -12.84 -17.17 -7.44
N VAL A 208 -12.97 -15.98 -6.86
CA VAL A 208 -14.21 -15.37 -6.36
C VAL A 208 -14.45 -14.05 -7.10
N THR A 209 -15.69 -13.58 -7.13
CA THR A 209 -16.12 -12.32 -7.78
C THR A 209 -16.75 -11.34 -6.79
N LYS A 210 -16.94 -11.77 -5.54
CA LYS A 210 -17.49 -11.00 -4.42
C LYS A 210 -16.50 -10.98 -3.28
N SER A 211 -16.62 -9.96 -2.42
CA SER A 211 -15.74 -9.78 -1.27
C SER A 211 -15.78 -10.99 -0.31
N MET A 212 -14.62 -11.39 0.17
CA MET A 212 -14.42 -12.38 1.23
C MET A 212 -14.69 -11.83 2.63
N LYS A 213 -14.91 -10.51 2.77
CA LYS A 213 -15.21 -9.87 4.05
C LYS A 213 -16.45 -10.49 4.70
N GLY A 214 -16.30 -10.92 5.95
CA GLY A 214 -17.41 -11.41 6.76
C GLY A 214 -18.09 -12.67 6.20
N ILE A 215 -17.43 -13.43 5.31
CA ILE A 215 -17.97 -14.70 4.81
C ILE A 215 -18.28 -15.68 5.95
N GLY A 216 -17.56 -15.61 7.07
CA GLY A 216 -17.72 -16.49 8.23
C GLY A 216 -17.52 -17.95 7.81
N ASN A 217 -18.50 -18.79 8.14
CA ASN A 217 -18.51 -20.21 7.79
C ASN A 217 -19.27 -20.53 6.49
N LYS A 218 -19.74 -19.53 5.72
CA LYS A 218 -20.45 -19.78 4.46
C LYS A 218 -19.53 -20.46 3.44
N PRO A 219 -20.02 -21.37 2.59
CA PRO A 219 -19.19 -22.03 1.59
C PRO A 219 -18.52 -21.01 0.65
N LEU A 220 -17.26 -21.22 0.26
CA LEU A 220 -16.55 -20.32 -0.68
C LEU A 220 -17.32 -20.11 -2.00
N GLY A 221 -18.07 -21.13 -2.43
CA GLY A 221 -18.94 -21.05 -3.61
C GLY A 221 -20.03 -19.97 -3.55
N SER A 222 -20.37 -19.42 -2.38
CA SER A 222 -21.31 -18.31 -2.27
C SER A 222 -20.75 -16.98 -2.80
N LEU A 223 -19.44 -16.91 -3.04
CA LEU A 223 -18.73 -15.73 -3.56
C LEU A 223 -18.46 -15.80 -5.06
N LYS A 224 -19.07 -16.75 -5.77
CA LYS A 224 -19.10 -16.75 -7.23
C LYS A 224 -20.07 -15.70 -7.78
#